data_AF-A0A7V4WCA9-F1
#
_entry.id   AF-A0A7V4WCA9-F1
#
_cell.length_a   1.000
_cell.length_b   1.000
_cell.length_c   1.000
_cell.angle_alpha   90.00
_cell.angle_beta   90.00
_cell.angle_gamma   90.00
#
_symmetry.space_group_name_H-M   'P 1'
#
loop_
_entity.id
_entity.type
_entity.pdbx_description
1 polymer ?
#
loop_
_entity_poly.entity_id
_entity_poly.type
_entity_poly.pdbx_seq_one_letter_code
_entity_poly.pdbx_strand_id
1 'polypeptide(L)'
;MAYPFLFISFLIIFFRALKRSFSSWYALIGTFFLSSIPLLVFHASTAYSDFPQAFYYCAATIYLFLFFKTFKANKSASFGFLLISAFLLGISVWVKKSGLYYAGINILVASFFIFSERKNLSWEDKKSLGLAFLIFLLLCLPWLSYHQFYTLKSYSSEALTSLPKLPFLTLGREVVQAIWRNAFFEDNWHLLGILFLATLLLFPKLSFAQPHLYLLIIIFLQWLMIFILFCFTRLDRFIFDDTLLNRLTLHFVPVILYFSIEVIGTYLEIGKKEELKK
;
A
#
# COMPACT_ATOMS: atom_id res chain seq x y z
N MET A 1 14.33 -19.98 -2.62
CA MET A 1 14.50 -19.80 -4.08
C MET A 1 13.40 -18.98 -4.77
N ALA A 2 12.16 -18.89 -4.25
CA ALA A 2 11.08 -18.13 -4.93
C ALA A 2 11.17 -16.58 -4.84
N TYR A 3 11.91 -16.04 -3.85
CA TYR A 3 11.87 -14.62 -3.50
C TYR A 3 12.50 -13.69 -4.57
N PRO A 4 13.66 -14.03 -5.18
CA PRO A 4 14.17 -13.26 -6.32
C PRO A 4 13.21 -13.20 -7.51
N PHE A 5 12.47 -14.28 -7.79
CA PHE A 5 11.47 -14.28 -8.85
C PHE A 5 10.26 -13.40 -8.53
N LEU A 6 9.82 -13.39 -7.26
CA LEU A 6 8.80 -12.45 -6.78
C LEU A 6 9.28 -11.00 -6.90
N PHE A 7 10.54 -10.73 -6.58
CA PHE A 7 11.14 -9.40 -6.72
C PHE A 7 11.21 -8.94 -8.18
N ILE A 8 11.70 -9.78 -9.09
CA ILE A 8 11.69 -9.48 -10.53
C ILE A 8 10.26 -9.25 -11.01
N SER A 9 9.30 -10.08 -10.60
CA SER A 9 7.88 -9.90 -10.92
C SER A 9 7.35 -8.56 -10.41
N PHE A 10 7.78 -8.14 -9.22
CA PHE A 10 7.39 -6.86 -8.65
C PHE A 10 7.93 -5.68 -9.46
N LEU A 11 9.20 -5.73 -9.84
CA LEU A 11 9.82 -4.72 -10.70
C LEU A 11 9.12 -4.61 -12.05
N ILE A 12 8.73 -5.75 -12.65
CA ILE A 12 7.97 -5.78 -13.90
C ILE A 12 6.58 -5.15 -13.73
N ILE A 13 5.84 -5.51 -12.67
CA ILE A 13 4.52 -4.94 -12.39
C ILE A 13 4.63 -3.42 -12.22
N PHE A 14 5.60 -2.96 -11.41
CA PHE A 14 5.84 -1.55 -11.15
C PHE A 14 6.20 -0.78 -12.42
N PHE A 15 7.16 -1.32 -13.20
CA PHE A 15 7.56 -0.76 -14.48
C PHE A 15 6.37 -0.65 -15.44
N ARG A 16 5.62 -1.75 -15.61
CA ARG A 16 4.48 -1.80 -16.52
C ARG A 16 3.38 -0.83 -16.10
N ALA A 17 3.10 -0.71 -14.79
CA ALA A 17 2.12 0.24 -14.28
C ALA A 17 2.49 1.70 -14.63
N LEU A 18 3.75 2.10 -14.40
CA LEU A 18 4.24 3.43 -14.79
C LEU A 18 4.25 3.63 -16.31
N LYS A 19 4.71 2.62 -17.06
CA LYS A 19 4.82 2.65 -18.52
C LYS A 19 3.48 2.83 -19.24
N ARG A 20 2.36 2.50 -18.59
CA ARG A 20 1.00 2.77 -19.11
C ARG A 20 0.69 4.26 -19.22
N SER A 21 1.36 5.09 -18.42
CA SER A 21 1.10 6.52 -18.33
C SER A 21 2.24 7.38 -18.87
N PHE A 22 3.46 6.84 -18.90
CA PHE A 22 4.68 7.61 -19.13
C PHE A 22 5.64 6.96 -20.14
N SER A 23 6.69 7.69 -20.50
CA SER A 23 7.78 7.17 -21.35
C SER A 23 8.50 5.98 -20.70
N SER A 24 9.20 5.17 -21.51
CA SER A 24 9.88 3.97 -21.01
C SER A 24 11.04 4.32 -20.10
N TRP A 25 11.77 5.39 -20.45
CA TRP A 25 12.85 5.92 -19.64
C TRP A 25 12.37 6.35 -18.25
N TYR A 26 11.24 7.07 -18.19
CA TYR A 26 10.67 7.50 -16.92
C TYR A 26 10.23 6.31 -16.04
N ALA A 27 9.60 5.30 -16.63
CA ALA A 27 9.23 4.08 -15.92
C ALA A 27 10.47 3.31 -15.42
N LEU A 28 11.56 3.26 -16.20
CA LEU A 28 12.83 2.65 -15.77
C LEU A 28 13.43 3.36 -14.57
N ILE A 29 13.42 4.69 -14.53
CA ILE A 29 13.92 5.46 -13.38
C ILE A 29 13.13 5.12 -12.11
N GLY A 30 11.79 5.10 -12.18
CA GLY A 30 10.96 4.72 -11.05
C GLY A 30 11.22 3.29 -10.56
N THR A 31 11.36 2.35 -11.50
CA THR A 31 11.70 0.95 -11.17
C THR A 31 13.13 0.81 -10.63
N PHE A 32 14.08 1.62 -11.10
CA PHE A 32 15.44 1.67 -10.57
C PHE A 32 15.44 2.10 -9.09
N PHE A 33 14.69 3.16 -8.75
CA PHE A 33 14.51 3.56 -7.36
C PHE A 33 13.90 2.44 -6.52
N LEU A 34 12.87 1.74 -7.03
CA LEU A 34 12.28 0.60 -6.31
C LEU A 34 13.32 -0.50 -6.08
N SER A 35 14.10 -0.84 -7.11
CA SER A 35 15.10 -1.90 -7.07
C SER A 35 16.30 -1.60 -6.17
N SER A 36 16.47 -0.34 -5.75
CA SER A 36 17.59 0.10 -4.93
C SER A 36 17.23 0.33 -3.47
N ILE A 37 15.94 0.24 -3.07
CA ILE A 37 15.53 0.41 -1.67
C ILE A 37 16.20 -0.67 -0.78
N PRO A 38 17.09 -0.30 0.16
CA PRO A 38 17.97 -1.26 0.83
C PRO A 38 17.20 -2.34 1.59
N LEU A 39 16.21 -1.93 2.38
CA LEU A 39 15.45 -2.89 3.20
C LEU A 39 14.57 -3.81 2.34
N LEU A 40 14.08 -3.33 1.20
CA LEU A 40 13.30 -4.12 0.26
C LEU A 40 14.16 -5.18 -0.42
N VAL A 41 15.34 -4.82 -0.89
CA VAL A 41 16.31 -5.76 -1.49
C VAL A 41 16.76 -6.79 -0.45
N PHE A 42 17.04 -6.35 0.77
CA PHE A 42 17.38 -7.25 1.88
C PHE A 42 16.27 -8.28 2.13
N HIS A 43 15.01 -7.86 2.25
CA HIS A 43 13.91 -8.80 2.47
C HIS A 43 13.58 -9.68 1.25
N ALA A 44 13.87 -9.21 0.03
CA ALA A 44 13.79 -10.02 -1.19
C ALA A 44 14.86 -11.13 -1.24
N SER A 45 15.98 -10.95 -0.52
CA SER A 45 17.07 -11.93 -0.42
C SER A 45 16.90 -12.91 0.75
N THR A 46 16.03 -12.61 1.71
CA THR A 46 15.83 -13.43 2.92
C THR A 46 14.48 -14.14 2.89
N ALA A 47 14.38 -15.31 3.53
CA ALA A 47 13.17 -16.14 3.52
C ALA A 47 12.10 -15.65 4.53
N TYR A 48 11.91 -14.33 4.66
CA TYR A 48 10.92 -13.72 5.56
C TYR A 48 9.60 -13.43 4.85
N SER A 49 8.48 -13.79 5.47
CA SER A 49 7.14 -13.59 4.90
C SER A 49 6.73 -12.12 4.71
N ASP A 50 7.48 -11.17 5.28
CA ASP A 50 7.24 -9.74 5.12
C ASP A 50 7.41 -9.29 3.66
N PHE A 51 8.39 -9.82 2.92
CA PHE A 51 8.57 -9.45 1.51
C PHE A 51 7.45 -9.96 0.59
N PRO A 52 7.07 -11.25 0.60
CA PRO A 52 5.93 -11.72 -0.19
C PRO A 52 4.65 -10.95 0.14
N GLN A 53 4.39 -10.65 1.42
CA GLN A 53 3.21 -9.88 1.80
C GLN A 53 3.28 -8.44 1.26
N ALA A 54 4.43 -7.76 1.39
CA ALA A 54 4.67 -6.43 0.83
C ALA A 54 4.47 -6.43 -0.69
N PHE A 55 5.00 -7.44 -1.40
CA PHE A 55 4.79 -7.64 -2.83
C PHE A 55 3.31 -7.71 -3.19
N TYR A 56 2.56 -8.65 -2.60
CA TYR A 56 1.14 -8.86 -2.92
C TYR A 56 0.31 -7.63 -2.58
N TYR A 57 0.55 -7.01 -1.42
CA TYR A 57 -0.19 -5.82 -1.01
C TYR A 57 0.13 -4.60 -1.89
N CYS A 58 1.41 -4.31 -2.16
CA CYS A 58 1.80 -3.20 -3.01
C CYS A 58 1.29 -3.37 -4.44
N ALA A 59 1.47 -4.56 -5.03
CA ALA A 59 0.97 -4.86 -6.36
C ALA A 59 -0.55 -4.69 -6.42
N ALA A 60 -1.28 -5.20 -5.42
CA ALA A 60 -2.72 -4.98 -5.33
C ALA A 60 -3.08 -3.48 -5.27
N THR A 61 -2.37 -2.71 -4.45
CA THR A 61 -2.57 -1.27 -4.31
C THR A 61 -2.33 -0.51 -5.61
N ILE A 62 -1.29 -0.89 -6.37
CA ILE A 62 -1.01 -0.32 -7.71
C ILE A 62 -2.15 -0.65 -8.68
N TYR A 63 -2.64 -1.89 -8.71
CA TYR A 63 -3.78 -2.25 -9.55
C TYR A 63 -5.07 -1.55 -9.13
N LEU A 64 -5.30 -1.37 -7.83
CA LEU A 64 -6.42 -0.59 -7.32
C LEU A 64 -6.34 0.88 -7.77
N PHE A 65 -5.14 1.47 -7.74
CA PHE A 65 -4.93 2.81 -8.30
C PHE A 65 -5.21 2.86 -9.80
N LEU A 66 -4.77 1.86 -10.57
CA LEU A 66 -5.07 1.77 -12.01
C LEU A 66 -6.57 1.64 -12.28
N PHE A 67 -7.33 0.96 -11.40
CA PHE A 67 -8.78 0.97 -11.41
C PHE A 67 -9.30 2.41 -11.23
N PHE A 68 -8.92 3.13 -10.17
CA PHE A 68 -9.37 4.52 -9.97
C PHE A 68 -9.04 5.44 -11.17
N LYS A 69 -7.83 5.32 -11.70
CA LYS A 69 -7.34 6.14 -12.82
C LYS A 69 -8.08 5.86 -14.13
N THR A 70 -8.46 4.61 -14.37
CA THR A 70 -9.04 4.18 -15.66
C THR A 70 -10.57 4.14 -15.64
N PHE A 71 -11.20 4.20 -14.47
CA PHE A 71 -12.63 4.01 -14.27
C PHE A 71 -13.51 4.84 -15.22
N LYS A 72 -13.22 6.13 -15.38
CA LYS A 72 -14.00 7.04 -16.24
C LYS A 72 -13.70 6.88 -17.73
N ALA A 73 -12.47 6.51 -18.08
CA ALA A 73 -12.01 6.44 -19.47
C ALA A 73 -12.29 5.08 -20.12
N ASN A 74 -12.13 3.98 -19.38
CA ASN A 74 -12.34 2.62 -19.87
C ASN A 74 -12.74 1.70 -18.71
N LYS A 75 -14.06 1.58 -18.51
CA LYS A 75 -14.64 0.77 -17.43
C LYS A 75 -14.23 -0.71 -17.48
N SER A 76 -14.25 -1.32 -18.66
CA SER A 76 -13.91 -2.75 -18.81
C SER A 76 -12.47 -3.03 -18.36
N ALA A 77 -11.50 -2.24 -18.83
CA ALA A 77 -10.12 -2.35 -18.39
C ALA A 77 -9.97 -2.05 -16.89
N SER A 78 -10.71 -1.05 -16.39
CA SER A 78 -10.73 -0.69 -14.98
C SER A 78 -11.13 -1.87 -14.09
N PHE A 79 -12.24 -2.54 -14.38
CA PHE A 79 -12.70 -3.70 -13.60
C PHE A 79 -11.73 -4.89 -13.68
N GLY A 80 -11.03 -5.06 -14.80
CA GLY A 80 -9.92 -6.03 -14.88
C GLY A 80 -8.85 -5.77 -13.81
N PHE A 81 -8.46 -4.50 -13.59
CA PHE A 81 -7.50 -4.16 -12.53
C PHE A 81 -8.07 -4.37 -11.13
N LEU A 82 -9.37 -4.11 -10.92
CA LEU A 82 -10.01 -4.37 -9.63
C LEU A 82 -10.00 -5.86 -9.27
N LEU A 83 -10.28 -6.74 -10.23
CA LEU A 83 -10.25 -8.19 -10.02
C LEU A 83 -8.85 -8.68 -9.66
N ILE A 84 -7.82 -8.19 -10.36
CA ILE A 84 -6.42 -8.49 -10.04
C ILE A 84 -6.05 -7.97 -8.65
N SER A 85 -6.46 -6.74 -8.30
CA SER A 85 -6.26 -6.19 -6.97
C SER A 85 -6.91 -7.06 -5.89
N ALA A 86 -8.16 -7.48 -6.08
CA ALA A 86 -8.88 -8.31 -5.11
C ALA A 86 -8.20 -9.67 -4.90
N PHE A 87 -7.74 -10.30 -5.99
CA PHE A 87 -6.98 -11.55 -5.95
C PHE A 87 -5.68 -11.38 -5.13
N LEU A 88 -4.87 -10.37 -5.46
CA LEU A 88 -3.59 -10.12 -4.78
C LEU A 88 -3.78 -9.70 -3.32
N LEU A 89 -4.83 -8.92 -2.99
CA LEU A 89 -5.19 -8.62 -1.60
C LEU A 89 -5.54 -9.90 -0.83
N GLY A 90 -6.34 -10.79 -1.43
CA GLY A 90 -6.68 -12.08 -0.82
C GLY A 90 -5.43 -12.90 -0.49
N ILE A 91 -4.48 -12.98 -1.42
CA ILE A 91 -3.20 -13.67 -1.19
C ILE A 91 -2.37 -12.98 -0.10
N SER A 92 -2.36 -11.64 -0.05
CA SER A 92 -1.64 -10.92 1.01
C SER A 92 -2.10 -11.34 2.41
N VAL A 93 -3.41 -11.58 2.60
CA VAL A 93 -3.97 -12.09 3.87
C VAL A 93 -3.52 -13.53 4.17
N TRP A 94 -3.37 -14.36 3.13
CA TRP A 94 -2.85 -15.73 3.26
C TRP A 94 -1.39 -15.77 3.70
N VAL A 95 -0.55 -14.88 3.16
CA VAL A 95 0.89 -14.85 3.51
C VAL A 95 1.07 -14.60 5.00
N LYS A 96 0.28 -13.69 5.57
CA LYS A 96 0.31 -13.36 6.99
C LYS A 96 -1.02 -12.76 7.39
N LYS A 97 -1.47 -13.03 8.62
CA LYS A 97 -2.68 -12.43 9.20
C LYS A 97 -2.69 -10.90 9.16
N SER A 98 -1.50 -10.32 9.27
CA SER A 98 -1.29 -8.87 9.20
C SER A 98 -1.74 -8.30 7.83
N GLY A 99 -1.80 -9.11 6.77
CA GLY A 99 -2.39 -8.73 5.49
C GLY A 99 -3.84 -8.25 5.59
N LEU A 100 -4.60 -8.69 6.61
CA LEU A 100 -6.00 -8.29 6.78
C LEU A 100 -6.16 -6.78 7.03
N TYR A 101 -5.26 -6.15 7.80
CA TYR A 101 -5.36 -4.71 8.03
C TYR A 101 -5.00 -3.92 6.77
N TYR A 102 -3.98 -4.37 6.03
CA TYR A 102 -3.58 -3.75 4.76
C TYR A 102 -4.71 -3.85 3.72
N ALA A 103 -5.33 -5.04 3.62
CA ALA A 103 -6.50 -5.24 2.77
C ALA A 103 -7.69 -4.39 3.21
N GLY A 104 -7.94 -4.27 4.52
CA GLY A 104 -8.98 -3.43 5.08
C GLY A 104 -8.86 -1.96 4.65
N ILE A 105 -7.65 -1.40 4.66
CA ILE A 105 -7.39 -0.02 4.18
C ILE A 105 -7.74 0.12 2.70
N ASN A 106 -7.25 -0.79 1.85
CA ASN A 106 -7.54 -0.73 0.42
C ASN A 106 -9.03 -0.92 0.12
N ILE A 107 -9.71 -1.83 0.82
CA ILE A 107 -11.15 -2.05 0.70
C ILE A 107 -11.90 -0.79 1.14
N LEU A 108 -11.53 -0.17 2.27
CA LEU A 108 -12.17 1.05 2.75
C LEU A 108 -12.08 2.18 1.71
N VAL A 109 -10.91 2.41 1.13
CA VAL A 109 -10.73 3.44 0.10
C VAL A 109 -11.45 3.08 -1.20
N ALA A 110 -11.44 1.81 -1.60
CA ALA A 110 -12.21 1.33 -2.75
C ALA A 110 -13.71 1.51 -2.55
N SER A 111 -14.23 1.17 -1.37
CA SER A 111 -15.64 1.35 -1.01
C SER A 111 -16.03 2.82 -1.02
N PHE A 112 -15.18 3.72 -0.51
CA PHE A 112 -15.40 5.16 -0.59
C PHE A 112 -15.49 5.65 -2.04
N PHE A 113 -14.54 5.23 -2.90
CA PHE A 113 -14.56 5.52 -4.33
C PHE A 113 -15.85 5.02 -5.01
N ILE A 114 -16.17 3.74 -4.83
CA ILE A 114 -17.36 3.10 -5.41
C ILE A 114 -18.63 3.80 -4.95
N PHE A 115 -18.71 4.16 -3.67
CA PHE A 115 -19.84 4.90 -3.12
C PHE A 115 -19.98 6.28 -3.76
N SER A 116 -18.86 6.98 -4.01
CA SER A 116 -18.86 8.28 -4.69
C SER A 116 -19.34 8.19 -6.14
N GLU A 117 -19.01 7.08 -6.82
CA GLU A 117 -19.34 6.83 -8.23
C GLU A 117 -20.61 5.96 -8.41
N ARG A 118 -21.37 5.68 -7.34
CA ARG A 118 -22.48 4.70 -7.34
C ARG A 118 -23.57 4.96 -8.37
N LYS A 119 -23.80 6.22 -8.74
CA LYS A 119 -24.80 6.63 -9.75
C LYS A 119 -24.34 6.33 -11.17
N ASN A 120 -23.02 6.20 -11.37
CA ASN A 120 -22.42 5.94 -12.67
C ASN A 120 -22.21 4.44 -12.93
N LEU A 121 -22.60 3.56 -12.00
CA LEU A 121 -22.40 2.11 -12.12
C LEU A 121 -23.56 1.44 -12.87
N SER A 122 -23.22 0.74 -13.94
CA SER A 122 -24.14 -0.16 -14.65
C SER A 122 -24.41 -1.43 -13.83
N TRP A 123 -25.36 -2.26 -14.28
CA TRP A 123 -25.58 -3.57 -13.69
C TRP A 123 -24.38 -4.51 -13.88
N GLU A 124 -23.70 -4.43 -15.02
CA GLU A 124 -22.49 -5.21 -15.30
C GLU A 124 -21.34 -4.80 -14.37
N ASP A 125 -21.18 -3.49 -14.14
CA ASP A 125 -20.20 -2.95 -13.20
C ASP A 125 -20.44 -3.53 -11.78
N LYS A 126 -21.69 -3.60 -11.35
CA LYS A 126 -22.07 -4.18 -10.05
C LYS A 126 -21.78 -5.68 -9.97
N LYS A 127 -21.96 -6.44 -11.06
CA LYS A 127 -21.55 -7.86 -11.12
C LYS A 127 -20.04 -7.99 -10.98
N SER A 128 -19.25 -7.16 -11.66
CA SER A 128 -17.79 -7.16 -11.53
C SER A 128 -17.33 -6.79 -10.13
N LEU A 129 -18.01 -5.85 -9.46
CA LEU A 129 -17.79 -5.54 -8.03
C LEU A 129 -18.08 -6.76 -7.14
N GLY A 130 -19.21 -7.42 -7.36
CA GLY A 130 -19.58 -8.64 -6.64
C GLY A 130 -18.57 -9.76 -6.86
N LEU A 131 -18.06 -9.93 -8.08
CA LEU A 131 -17.03 -10.90 -8.41
C LEU A 131 -15.70 -10.56 -7.72
N ALA A 132 -15.27 -9.30 -7.71
CA ALA A 132 -14.07 -8.87 -6.99
C ALA A 132 -14.18 -9.17 -5.48
N PHE A 133 -15.33 -8.85 -4.89
CA PHE A 133 -15.61 -9.16 -3.49
C PHE A 133 -15.59 -10.66 -3.22
N LEU A 134 -16.21 -11.47 -4.09
CA LEU A 134 -16.23 -12.92 -3.98
C LEU A 134 -14.82 -13.52 -4.09
N ILE A 135 -13.99 -13.07 -5.05
CA ILE A 135 -12.59 -13.51 -5.19
C ILE A 135 -11.82 -13.22 -3.90
N PHE A 136 -11.93 -12.01 -3.37
CA PHE A 136 -11.28 -11.66 -2.11
C PHE A 136 -11.74 -12.56 -0.96
N LEU A 137 -13.05 -12.80 -0.81
CA LEU A 137 -13.59 -13.66 0.24
C LEU A 137 -13.17 -15.13 0.08
N LEU A 138 -13.23 -15.68 -1.13
CA LEU A 138 -12.84 -17.08 -1.38
C LEU A 138 -11.37 -17.34 -1.04
N LEU A 139 -10.51 -16.34 -1.24
CA LEU A 139 -9.15 -16.41 -0.76
C LEU A 139 -9.12 -16.16 0.75
N CYS A 140 -9.65 -15.07 1.27
CA CYS A 140 -9.49 -14.71 2.68
C CYS A 140 -10.09 -15.72 3.68
N LEU A 141 -11.29 -16.26 3.40
CA LEU A 141 -12.10 -17.01 4.35
C LEU A 141 -11.50 -18.36 4.80
N PRO A 142 -10.97 -19.24 3.92
CA PRO A 142 -10.38 -20.50 4.36
C PRO A 142 -9.24 -20.32 5.37
N TRP A 143 -8.44 -19.27 5.22
CA TRP A 143 -7.37 -18.96 6.17
C TRP A 143 -7.91 -18.48 7.52
N LEU A 144 -8.91 -17.60 7.50
CA LEU A 144 -9.55 -17.09 8.72
C LEU A 144 -10.29 -18.18 9.49
N SER A 145 -11.00 -19.07 8.79
CA SER A 145 -11.75 -20.16 9.41
C SER A 145 -10.82 -21.17 10.05
N TYR A 146 -9.78 -21.64 9.34
CA TYR A 146 -8.79 -22.57 9.87
C TYR A 146 -8.18 -22.07 11.17
N HIS A 147 -7.82 -20.79 11.24
CA HIS A 147 -7.14 -20.26 12.42
C HIS A 147 -8.06 -20.07 13.62
N GLN A 148 -9.33 -19.64 13.41
CA GLN A 148 -10.29 -19.43 14.49
C GLN A 148 -10.65 -20.71 15.24
N PHE A 149 -10.70 -21.85 14.56
CA PHE A 149 -10.90 -23.16 15.21
C PHE A 149 -9.79 -23.52 16.22
N TYR A 150 -8.57 -23.01 16.04
CA TYR A 150 -7.45 -23.23 16.98
C TYR A 150 -7.26 -22.10 18.00
N THR A 151 -7.56 -20.84 17.65
CA THR A 151 -7.28 -19.68 18.52
C THR A 151 -8.42 -19.25 19.44
N LEU A 152 -9.65 -19.75 19.28
CA LEU A 152 -10.76 -19.49 20.21
C LEU A 152 -10.47 -19.95 21.66
N LYS A 153 -9.44 -20.79 21.87
CA LYS A 153 -8.97 -21.21 23.18
C LYS A 153 -7.92 -20.29 23.84
N SER A 154 -7.31 -19.34 23.12
CA SER A 154 -6.11 -18.61 23.60
C SER A 154 -6.26 -17.08 23.71
N TYR A 155 -7.33 -16.48 23.18
CA TYR A 155 -7.44 -15.01 23.09
C TYR A 155 -8.21 -14.32 24.24
N SER A 156 -8.80 -15.07 25.18
CA SER A 156 -9.59 -14.47 26.28
C SER A 156 -8.75 -13.92 27.44
N SER A 157 -7.43 -14.16 27.51
CA SER A 157 -6.60 -13.78 28.67
C SER A 157 -5.71 -12.54 28.47
N GLU A 158 -5.25 -12.24 27.25
CA GLU A 158 -4.25 -11.18 27.01
C GLU A 158 -4.82 -9.85 26.48
N ALA A 159 -6.00 -9.87 25.86
CA ALA A 159 -6.58 -8.68 25.22
C ALA A 159 -7.25 -7.70 26.20
N LEU A 160 -7.60 -8.15 27.42
CA LEU A 160 -8.31 -7.34 28.43
C LEU A 160 -7.41 -6.89 29.60
N THR A 161 -6.16 -7.35 29.67
CA THR A 161 -5.21 -7.03 30.76
C THR A 161 -4.04 -6.13 30.31
N SER A 162 -4.10 -5.60 29.09
CA SER A 162 -2.95 -5.06 28.36
C SER A 162 -3.03 -3.57 28.04
N LEU A 163 -3.57 -2.75 28.94
CA LEU A 163 -3.43 -1.29 28.83
C LEU A 163 -1.94 -0.88 28.83
N PRO A 164 -1.55 0.13 28.04
CA PRO A 164 -0.19 0.66 28.01
C PRO A 164 0.22 1.16 29.40
N LYS A 165 1.48 0.94 29.78
CA LYS A 165 2.02 1.37 31.09
C LYS A 165 2.32 2.87 31.14
N LEU A 166 2.53 3.50 29.99
CA LEU A 166 2.82 4.94 29.88
C LEU A 166 1.54 5.78 29.69
N PRO A 167 1.52 7.03 30.18
CA PRO A 167 0.51 8.01 29.80
C PRO A 167 0.42 8.14 28.28
N PHE A 168 -0.80 8.19 27.73
CA PHE A 168 -1.03 8.23 26.28
C PHE A 168 -0.28 9.36 25.56
N LEU A 169 -0.17 10.54 26.20
CA LEU A 169 0.52 11.70 25.62
C LEU A 169 2.04 11.48 25.47
N THR A 170 2.68 10.83 26.45
CA THR A 170 4.13 10.54 26.37
C THR A 170 4.40 9.46 25.34
N LEU A 171 3.59 8.39 25.35
CA LEU A 171 3.70 7.30 24.38
C LEU A 171 3.46 7.80 22.95
N GLY A 172 2.42 8.62 22.74
CA GLY A 172 2.12 9.19 21.42
C GLY A 172 3.27 10.02 20.85
N ARG A 173 3.96 10.80 21.70
CA ARG A 173 5.15 11.57 21.30
C ARG A 173 6.29 10.65 20.85
N GLU A 174 6.58 9.59 21.61
CA GLU A 174 7.64 8.63 21.30
C GLU A 174 7.35 7.88 19.99
N VAL A 175 6.09 7.46 19.79
CA VAL A 175 5.65 6.81 18.54
C VAL A 175 5.81 7.73 17.34
N VAL A 176 5.36 8.99 17.45
CA VAL A 176 5.52 9.97 16.37
C VAL A 176 7.00 10.21 16.06
N GLN A 177 7.85 10.33 17.08
CA GLN A 177 9.28 10.51 16.90
C GLN A 177 9.92 9.29 16.21
N ALA A 178 9.53 8.07 16.59
CA ALA A 178 10.02 6.85 15.95
C ALA A 178 9.56 6.74 14.49
N ILE A 179 8.28 7.02 14.21
CA ILE A 179 7.75 7.09 12.83
C ILE A 179 8.51 8.12 12.00
N TRP A 180 8.77 9.31 12.56
CA TRP A 180 9.50 10.37 11.88
C TRP A 180 10.94 9.97 11.59
N ARG A 181 11.65 9.40 12.58
CA ARG A 181 13.01 8.86 12.40
C ARG A 181 13.02 7.79 11.30
N ASN A 182 12.08 6.85 11.38
CA ASN A 182 11.96 5.75 10.43
C ASN A 182 11.70 6.23 9.00
N ALA A 183 10.81 7.20 8.82
CA ALA A 183 10.42 7.68 7.49
C ALA A 183 11.48 8.56 6.81
N PHE A 184 12.30 9.30 7.57
CA PHE A 184 13.16 10.36 7.03
C PHE A 184 14.65 10.23 7.31
N PHE A 185 15.06 9.54 8.38
CA PHE A 185 16.44 9.54 8.86
C PHE A 185 17.11 8.18 8.83
N GLU A 186 16.35 7.09 8.77
CA GLU A 186 16.90 5.76 8.60
C GLU A 186 17.28 5.50 7.15
N ASP A 187 18.47 4.92 6.94
CA ASP A 187 19.00 4.58 5.61
C ASP A 187 18.22 3.44 4.92
N ASN A 188 17.20 2.88 5.58
CA ASN A 188 16.36 1.80 5.07
C ASN A 188 15.61 2.16 3.78
N TRP A 189 15.37 3.45 3.54
CA TRP A 189 14.52 3.95 2.45
C TRP A 189 15.20 5.00 1.55
N HIS A 190 16.52 5.17 1.65
CA HIS A 190 17.24 6.29 1.03
C HIS A 190 16.58 7.64 1.39
N LEU A 191 16.38 8.50 0.39
CA LEU A 191 15.71 9.80 0.52
C LEU A 191 14.21 9.73 0.18
N LEU A 192 13.58 8.54 0.27
CA LEU A 192 12.17 8.38 -0.15
C LEU A 192 11.22 9.28 0.64
N GLY A 193 11.41 9.42 1.96
CA GLY A 193 10.61 10.33 2.77
C GLY A 193 10.71 11.78 2.27
N ILE A 194 11.93 12.22 1.93
CA ILE A 194 12.19 13.55 1.37
C ILE A 194 11.54 13.71 -0.01
N LEU A 195 11.66 12.71 -0.89
CA LEU A 195 11.01 12.71 -2.21
C LEU A 195 9.48 12.82 -2.07
N PHE A 196 8.89 12.06 -1.14
CA PHE A 196 7.45 12.09 -0.88
C PHE A 196 7.01 13.47 -0.39
N LEU A 197 7.71 14.05 0.60
CA LEU A 197 7.40 15.39 1.11
C LEU A 197 7.59 16.47 0.03
N ALA A 198 8.69 16.42 -0.73
CA ALA A 198 8.94 17.33 -1.83
C ALA A 198 7.85 17.22 -2.89
N THR A 199 7.34 16.02 -3.18
CA THR A 199 6.24 15.83 -4.11
C THR A 199 4.97 16.55 -3.63
N LEU A 200 4.63 16.41 -2.35
CA LEU A 200 3.46 17.08 -1.76
C LEU A 200 3.59 18.61 -1.76
N LEU A 201 4.79 19.13 -1.47
CA LEU A 201 5.05 20.57 -1.37
C LEU A 201 5.16 21.25 -2.74
N LEU A 202 5.79 20.60 -3.72
CA LEU A 202 6.00 21.15 -5.06
C LEU A 202 4.79 20.95 -5.98
N PHE A 203 4.03 19.87 -5.80
CA PHE A 203 2.89 19.51 -6.66
C PHE A 203 1.56 19.33 -5.91
N PRO A 204 1.18 20.21 -4.96
CA PRO A 204 0.02 19.99 -4.10
C PRO A 204 -1.29 19.83 -4.90
N LYS A 205 -1.49 20.65 -5.94
CA LYS A 205 -2.70 20.57 -6.77
C LYS A 205 -2.87 19.20 -7.44
N LEU A 206 -1.77 18.56 -7.84
CA LEU A 206 -1.80 17.23 -8.46
C LEU A 206 -1.89 16.13 -7.39
N SER A 207 -1.10 16.23 -6.32
CA SER A 207 -1.10 15.27 -5.21
C SER A 207 -2.48 15.10 -4.56
N PHE A 208 -3.23 16.19 -4.40
CA PHE A 208 -4.56 16.18 -3.79
C PHE A 208 -5.70 16.08 -4.80
N ALA A 209 -5.42 15.96 -6.10
CA ALA A 209 -6.42 15.72 -7.13
C ALA A 209 -6.70 14.22 -7.32
N GLN A 210 -7.87 13.89 -7.89
CA GLN A 210 -8.15 12.52 -8.33
C GLN A 210 -7.37 12.21 -9.61
N PRO A 211 -6.82 10.99 -9.76
CA PRO A 211 -6.96 9.83 -8.88
C PRO A 211 -5.94 9.75 -7.72
N HIS A 212 -4.90 10.60 -7.70
CA HIS A 212 -3.79 10.56 -6.73
C HIS A 212 -4.22 10.64 -5.27
N LEU A 213 -5.27 11.40 -5.00
CA LEU A 213 -5.85 11.56 -3.66
C LEU A 213 -6.15 10.22 -3.01
N TYR A 214 -6.66 9.23 -3.77
CA TYR A 214 -6.98 7.91 -3.20
C TYR A 214 -5.73 7.17 -2.74
N LEU A 215 -4.64 7.25 -3.50
CA LEU A 215 -3.37 6.65 -3.12
C LEU A 215 -2.75 7.36 -1.91
N LEU A 216 -2.88 8.69 -1.84
CA LEU A 216 -2.46 9.48 -0.70
C LEU A 216 -3.25 9.11 0.57
N ILE A 217 -4.57 8.91 0.47
CA ILE A 217 -5.40 8.44 1.58
C ILE A 217 -4.94 7.06 2.04
N ILE A 218 -4.64 6.12 1.13
CA ILE A 218 -4.11 4.81 1.50
C ILE A 218 -2.81 4.96 2.30
N ILE A 219 -1.84 5.73 1.80
CA ILE A 219 -0.55 5.97 2.49
C ILE A 219 -0.78 6.58 3.88
N PHE A 220 -1.66 7.58 4.00
CA PHE A 220 -1.97 8.21 5.26
C PHE A 220 -2.61 7.23 6.26
N LEU A 221 -3.58 6.42 5.80
CA LEU A 221 -4.21 5.40 6.63
C LEU A 221 -3.23 4.33 7.10
N GLN A 222 -2.19 4.00 6.32
CA GLN A 222 -1.12 3.09 6.77
C GLN A 222 -0.33 3.69 7.92
N TRP A 223 0.12 4.94 7.79
CA TRP A 223 0.80 5.64 8.88
C TRP A 223 -0.07 5.78 10.13
N LEU A 224 -1.35 6.11 9.94
CA LEU A 224 -2.32 6.18 11.03
C LEU A 224 -2.49 4.83 11.72
N MET A 225 -2.54 3.73 10.97
CA MET A 225 -2.62 2.40 11.59
C MET A 225 -1.35 2.00 12.32
N ILE A 226 -0.16 2.34 11.81
CA ILE A 226 1.09 2.16 12.59
C ILE A 226 0.99 2.94 13.90
N PHE A 227 0.61 4.21 13.85
CA PHE A 227 0.45 5.03 15.05
C PHE A 227 -0.54 4.39 16.05
N ILE A 228 -1.72 3.95 15.57
CA ILE A 228 -2.73 3.31 16.41
C ILE A 228 -2.19 2.00 17.01
N LEU A 229 -1.53 1.15 16.21
CA LEU A 229 -0.98 -0.10 16.69
C LEU A 229 0.03 0.12 17.81
N PHE A 230 0.96 1.07 17.67
CA PHE A 230 1.96 1.32 18.69
C PHE A 230 1.43 2.07 19.93
N CYS A 231 0.40 2.93 19.79
CA CYS A 231 -0.15 3.66 20.93
C CYS A 231 -1.17 2.86 21.74
N PHE A 232 -1.92 1.96 21.11
CA PHE A 232 -3.05 1.28 21.72
C PHE A 232 -2.82 -0.23 21.94
N THR A 233 -1.63 -0.76 21.64
CA THR A 233 -1.29 -2.16 21.90
C THR A 233 0.09 -2.27 22.56
N ARG A 234 0.42 -3.46 23.09
CA ARG A 234 1.75 -3.77 23.68
C ARG A 234 2.89 -3.90 22.67
N LEU A 235 2.72 -3.35 21.47
CA LEU A 235 3.79 -3.22 20.49
C LEU A 235 4.70 -2.02 20.80
N ASP A 236 4.30 -1.16 21.73
CA ASP A 236 5.11 -0.07 22.30
C ASP A 236 6.52 -0.51 22.70
N ARG A 237 6.66 -1.71 23.28
CA ARG A 237 7.97 -2.27 23.65
C ARG A 237 8.96 -2.43 22.48
N PHE A 238 8.46 -2.52 21.25
CA PHE A 238 9.28 -2.69 20.04
C PHE A 238 9.55 -1.38 19.30
N ILE A 239 9.14 -0.23 19.85
CA ILE A 239 9.40 1.10 19.27
C ILE A 239 10.91 1.37 19.21
N PHE A 240 11.66 0.91 20.22
CA PHE A 240 13.08 1.19 20.35
C PHE A 240 13.98 0.16 19.64
N ASP A 241 13.45 -1.03 19.33
CA ASP A 241 14.20 -2.08 18.64
C ASP A 241 14.23 -1.89 17.12
N ASP A 242 13.53 -0.87 16.59
CA ASP A 242 13.35 -0.42 15.19
C ASP A 242 12.96 -1.51 14.16
N THR A 243 13.02 -2.78 14.51
CA THR A 243 12.83 -3.95 13.64
C THR A 243 11.37 -4.13 13.28
N LEU A 244 10.47 -4.01 14.24
CA LEU A 244 9.04 -4.15 13.95
C LEU A 244 8.52 -2.99 13.12
N LEU A 245 8.90 -1.75 13.46
CA LEU A 245 8.49 -0.56 12.73
C LEU A 245 8.95 -0.64 11.27
N ASN A 246 10.23 -0.96 11.05
CA ASN A 246 10.78 -1.17 9.71
C ASN A 246 10.03 -2.22 8.89
N ARG A 247 9.70 -3.36 9.51
CA ARG A 247 8.94 -4.43 8.85
C ARG A 247 7.52 -4.00 8.52
N LEU A 248 6.84 -3.22 9.37
CA LEU A 248 5.50 -2.71 9.07
C LEU A 248 5.54 -1.66 7.95
N THR A 249 6.52 -0.76 7.97
CA THR A 249 6.73 0.26 6.95
C THR A 249 7.06 -0.33 5.56
N LEU A 250 7.84 -1.42 5.53
CA LEU A 250 8.24 -2.12 4.30
C LEU A 250 7.08 -2.43 3.36
N HIS A 251 5.91 -2.74 3.92
CA HIS A 251 4.77 -3.19 3.14
C HIS A 251 4.15 -2.09 2.28
N PHE A 252 4.34 -0.80 2.57
CA PHE A 252 3.73 0.28 1.77
C PHE A 252 4.74 1.32 1.26
N VAL A 253 6.02 1.17 1.58
CA VAL A 253 7.11 1.96 0.99
C VAL A 253 7.09 1.98 -0.54
N PRO A 254 6.91 0.84 -1.25
CA PRO A 254 6.77 0.87 -2.71
C PRO A 254 5.56 1.69 -3.19
N VAL A 255 4.48 1.76 -2.41
CA VAL A 255 3.29 2.58 -2.72
C VAL A 255 3.62 4.07 -2.61
N ILE A 256 4.41 4.47 -1.60
CA ILE A 256 4.91 5.86 -1.44
C ILE A 256 5.76 6.26 -2.64
N LEU A 257 6.69 5.38 -3.05
CA LEU A 257 7.51 5.62 -4.23
C LEU A 257 6.65 5.71 -5.49
N TYR A 258 5.72 4.78 -5.68
CA TYR A 258 4.82 4.77 -6.82
C TYR A 258 4.03 6.09 -6.90
N PHE A 259 3.43 6.54 -5.79
CA PHE A 259 2.73 7.82 -5.70
C PHE A 259 3.61 8.98 -6.15
N SER A 260 4.83 9.07 -5.60
CA SER A 260 5.74 10.18 -5.86
C SER A 260 6.13 10.25 -7.34
N ILE A 261 6.49 9.10 -7.92
CA ILE A 261 6.85 8.99 -9.35
C ILE A 261 5.64 9.25 -10.24
N GLU A 262 4.44 8.82 -9.86
CA GLU A 262 3.22 9.10 -10.64
C GLU A 262 2.97 10.61 -10.70
N VAL A 263 2.89 11.29 -9.55
CA VAL A 263 2.58 12.73 -9.50
C VAL A 263 3.58 13.55 -10.31
N ILE A 264 4.88 13.29 -10.13
CA ILE A 264 5.95 13.98 -10.88
C ILE A 264 5.80 13.69 -12.38
N GLY A 265 5.50 12.45 -12.76
CA GLY A 265 5.35 12.05 -14.16
C GLY A 265 4.15 12.73 -14.81
N THR A 266 3.04 12.82 -14.08
CA THR A 266 1.83 13.50 -14.53
C THR A 266 2.09 14.98 -14.78
N TYR A 267 2.85 15.65 -13.91
CA TYR A 267 3.28 17.04 -14.12
C TYR A 267 4.10 17.20 -15.42
N LEU A 268 5.11 16.34 -15.63
CA LEU A 268 5.97 16.40 -16.82
C LEU A 268 5.19 16.17 -18.12
N GLU A 269 4.21 15.27 -18.13
CA GLU A 269 3.37 15.02 -19.32
C GLU A 269 2.39 16.16 -19.61
N ILE A 270 1.93 16.89 -18.60
CA ILE A 270 1.12 18.11 -18.80
C ILE A 270 1.98 19.18 -19.50
N GLY A 271 3.20 19.43 -19.01
CA GLY A 271 4.12 20.41 -19.60
C GLY A 271 4.40 20.17 -21.08
N LYS A 272 4.69 18.92 -21.47
CA LYS A 272 4.89 18.55 -22.89
C LYS A 272 3.69 18.84 -23.79
N LYS A 273 2.47 18.65 -23.28
CA LYS A 273 1.23 18.91 -24.05
C LYS A 273 0.98 20.40 -24.25
N GLU A 274 1.46 21.25 -23.34
CA GLU A 274 1.37 22.70 -23.48
C GLU A 274 2.42 23.23 -24.46
N GLU A 275 3.62 22.65 -24.49
CA GLU A 275 4.66 22.98 -25.47
C GLU A 275 4.24 22.63 -26.91
N LEU A 276 3.63 21.46 -27.13
CA LEU A 276 3.15 21.05 -28.46
C LEU A 276 2.00 21.90 -29.03
N LYS A 277 1.38 22.76 -28.20
CA LYS A 277 0.31 23.67 -28.61
C LYS A 277 0.80 25.07 -28.96
N LYS A 278 2.07 25.39 -28.69
CA LYS A 278 2.72 26.66 -29.04
C LYS A 278 3.48 26.52 -30.35
#